data_AF-A0A356R2D1-F1
#
_entry.id   AF-A0A356R2D1-F1
#
_cell.length_a   1.000
_cell.length_b   1.000
_cell.length_c   1.000
_cell.angle_alpha   90.00
_cell.angle_beta   90.00
_cell.angle_gamma   90.00
#
_symmetry.space_group_name_H-M   'P 1'
#
loop_
_entity.id
_entity.type
_entity.pdbx_description
1 polymer ?
#
loop_
_entity_poly.entity_id
_entity_poly.type
_entity_poly.pdbx_seq_one_letter_code
_entity_poly.pdbx_strand_id
1 'polypeptide(L)'
;MVNAQPEPQHQAWEAFSAARLDYVRVLAESVEQSFLRRDTTHPAFGGCIDWHSSVHGAYALLTASRLTGESRWAEIVDTALTLDCLEAEMASLRNGELNHEIPYGFSWFLKLAIEREQGWGNIDLLPLAAEISTKLEQWIFSLPAGEVICHLKQRDYGNLSWALLNLWKWSQWKADQVLLEKLLRFTRMWVVLLDEALPPSYDNVTNEFFAASLQRTR
;
A
#
# COMPACT_ATOMS: atom_id res chain seq x y z
N MET A 1 -46.82 16.00 2.46
CA MET A 1 -45.38 15.76 2.35
C MET A 1 -45.20 14.37 1.78
N VAL A 2 -44.83 14.27 0.49
CA VAL A 2 -44.65 12.98 -0.17
C VAL A 2 -43.26 12.48 0.20
N ASN A 3 -43.19 11.39 0.96
CA ASN A 3 -41.96 10.65 1.22
C ASN A 3 -41.52 10.02 -0.11
N ALA A 4 -40.60 10.66 -0.82
CA ALA A 4 -39.97 10.05 -1.98
C ALA A 4 -39.14 8.85 -1.50
N GLN A 5 -39.52 7.65 -1.92
CA GLN A 5 -38.73 6.45 -1.68
C GLN A 5 -37.38 6.62 -2.40
N PRO A 6 -36.24 6.31 -1.75
CA PRO A 6 -34.93 6.44 -2.39
C PRO A 6 -34.83 5.55 -3.64
N GLU A 7 -34.15 6.04 -4.68
CA GLU A 7 -34.02 5.33 -5.95
C GLU A 7 -33.39 3.92 -5.77
N PRO A 8 -33.75 2.92 -6.59
CA PRO A 8 -33.31 1.52 -6.40
C PRO A 8 -31.78 1.33 -6.34
N GLN A 9 -31.03 2.13 -7.09
CA GLN A 9 -29.56 2.09 -7.09
C GLN A 9 -28.96 2.63 -5.79
N HIS A 10 -29.63 3.59 -5.16
CA HIS A 10 -29.24 4.12 -3.86
C HIS A 10 -29.48 3.09 -2.74
N GLN A 11 -30.64 2.42 -2.76
CA GLN A 11 -30.94 1.32 -1.82
C GLN A 11 -29.94 0.15 -1.95
N ALA A 12 -29.53 -0.19 -3.18
CA ALA A 12 -28.53 -1.23 -3.42
C ALA A 12 -27.15 -0.83 -2.84
N TRP A 13 -26.75 0.44 -2.97
CA TRP A 13 -25.50 0.94 -2.41
C TRP A 13 -25.50 0.98 -0.88
N GLU A 14 -26.61 1.38 -0.26
CA GLU A 14 -26.78 1.35 1.19
C GLU A 14 -26.73 -0.07 1.73
N ALA A 15 -27.40 -1.02 1.07
CA ALA A 15 -27.35 -2.43 1.43
C ALA A 15 -25.93 -3.00 1.31
N PHE A 16 -25.22 -2.70 0.22
CA PHE A 16 -23.80 -3.06 0.06
C PHE A 16 -22.95 -2.49 1.20
N SER A 17 -23.14 -1.20 1.49
CA SER A 17 -22.40 -0.50 2.55
C SER A 17 -22.69 -1.13 3.90
N ALA A 18 -23.93 -1.52 4.20
CA ALA A 18 -24.29 -2.20 5.44
C ALA A 18 -23.61 -3.57 5.57
N ALA A 19 -23.50 -4.34 4.48
CA ALA A 19 -22.87 -5.66 4.44
C ALA A 19 -21.34 -5.64 4.24
N ARG A 20 -20.70 -4.46 4.15
CA ARG A 20 -19.28 -4.31 3.79
C ARG A 20 -18.32 -5.16 4.63
N LEU A 21 -18.58 -5.33 5.93
CA LEU A 21 -17.72 -6.13 6.80
C LEU A 21 -17.84 -7.63 6.53
N ASP A 22 -18.99 -8.11 6.06
CA ASP A 22 -19.16 -9.51 5.65
C ASP A 22 -18.37 -9.79 4.37
N TYR A 23 -18.33 -8.84 3.43
CA TYR A 23 -17.44 -8.92 2.28
C TYR A 23 -15.97 -8.93 2.67
N VAL A 24 -15.56 -8.08 3.63
CA VAL A 24 -14.18 -8.09 4.15
C VAL A 24 -13.82 -9.47 4.71
N ARG A 25 -14.73 -10.12 5.46
CA ARG A 25 -14.50 -11.48 5.99
C ARG A 25 -14.24 -12.49 4.88
N VAL A 26 -15.12 -12.53 3.89
CA VAL A 26 -15.01 -13.49 2.77
C VAL A 26 -13.73 -13.24 1.96
N LEU A 27 -13.38 -11.98 1.70
CA LEU A 27 -12.17 -11.64 0.95
C LEU A 27 -10.90 -11.97 1.74
N ALA A 28 -10.89 -11.73 3.05
CA ALA A 28 -9.75 -12.01 3.92
C ALA A 28 -9.41 -13.51 3.97
N GLU A 29 -10.38 -14.42 3.85
CA GLU A 29 -10.13 -15.87 3.79
C GLU A 29 -9.26 -16.26 2.59
N SER A 30 -9.46 -15.62 1.43
CA SER A 30 -8.63 -15.88 0.25
C SER A 30 -7.20 -15.35 0.41
N VAL A 31 -7.07 -14.20 1.08
CA VAL A 31 -5.75 -13.61 1.40
C VAL A 31 -5.02 -14.49 2.41
N GLU A 32 -5.71 -14.96 3.45
CA GLU A 32 -5.18 -15.86 4.47
C GLU A 32 -4.57 -17.11 3.84
N GLN A 33 -5.31 -17.78 2.96
CA GLN A 33 -4.84 -18.97 2.26
C GLN A 33 -3.61 -18.71 1.39
N SER A 34 -3.48 -17.52 0.82
CA SER A 34 -2.32 -17.15 -0.01
C SER A 34 -1.12 -16.77 0.84
N PHE A 35 -1.34 -16.06 1.95
CA PHE A 35 -0.31 -15.60 2.87
C PHE A 35 0.34 -16.76 3.64
N LEU A 36 -0.43 -17.79 3.98
CA LEU A 36 0.08 -19.00 4.63
C LEU A 36 0.95 -19.89 3.73
N ARG A 37 0.99 -19.62 2.41
CA ARG A 37 1.87 -20.35 1.50
C ARG A 37 3.33 -19.98 1.77
N ARG A 38 4.21 -20.89 1.38
CA ARG A 38 5.67 -20.70 1.40
C ARG A 38 6.21 -21.02 0.01
N ASP A 39 5.73 -20.26 -0.97
CA ASP A 39 6.02 -20.44 -2.39
C ASP A 39 7.21 -19.60 -2.88
N THR A 40 7.74 -18.70 -2.04
CA THR A 40 8.96 -17.94 -2.29
C THR A 40 9.96 -18.07 -1.14
N THR A 41 11.20 -17.59 -1.34
CA THR A 41 12.31 -17.73 -0.37
C THR A 41 12.34 -16.66 0.72
N HIS A 42 11.31 -15.80 0.81
CA HIS A 42 11.26 -14.71 1.77
C HIS A 42 10.80 -15.21 3.16
N PRO A 43 11.59 -15.00 4.24
CA PRO A 43 11.28 -15.56 5.55
C PRO A 43 9.98 -15.06 6.18
N ALA A 44 9.75 -13.75 6.18
CA ALA A 44 8.52 -13.16 6.73
C ALA A 44 7.43 -13.06 5.67
N PHE A 45 7.79 -12.77 4.42
CA PHE A 45 6.86 -12.46 3.32
C PHE A 45 6.93 -13.50 2.20
N GLY A 46 6.92 -14.79 2.58
CA GLY A 46 7.19 -15.93 1.70
C GLY A 46 6.00 -16.50 0.91
N GLY A 47 4.81 -15.92 1.06
CA GLY A 47 3.59 -16.36 0.39
C GLY A 47 3.22 -15.52 -0.83
N CYS A 48 2.01 -15.72 -1.36
CA CYS A 48 1.40 -14.83 -2.36
C CYS A 48 2.20 -14.59 -3.66
N ILE A 49 2.90 -15.59 -4.24
CA ILE A 49 3.62 -15.50 -5.53
C ILE A 49 4.89 -14.63 -5.50
N ASP A 50 4.91 -13.49 -4.81
CA ASP A 50 6.07 -12.62 -4.63
C ASP A 50 6.04 -11.84 -3.29
N TRP A 51 7.17 -11.21 -2.95
CA TRP A 51 7.37 -10.52 -1.68
C TRP A 51 6.33 -9.43 -1.43
N HIS A 52 6.13 -8.50 -2.38
CA HIS A 52 5.18 -7.41 -2.15
C HIS A 52 3.73 -7.87 -2.07
N SER A 53 3.35 -8.93 -2.79
CA SER A 53 2.01 -9.50 -2.69
C SER A 53 1.79 -10.11 -1.30
N SER A 54 2.83 -10.70 -0.69
CA SER A 54 2.77 -11.16 0.69
C SER A 54 2.71 -10.01 1.70
N VAL A 55 3.49 -8.94 1.49
CA VAL A 55 3.41 -7.69 2.29
C VAL A 55 2.00 -7.07 2.22
N HIS A 56 1.41 -6.99 1.02
CA HIS A 56 0.04 -6.54 0.83
C HIS A 56 -0.96 -7.47 1.55
N GLY A 57 -0.74 -8.78 1.47
CA GLY A 57 -1.54 -9.78 2.18
C GLY A 57 -1.51 -9.55 3.70
N ALA A 58 -0.34 -9.38 4.31
CA ALA A 58 -0.21 -9.05 5.72
C ALA A 58 -0.97 -7.76 6.09
N TYR A 59 -0.84 -6.71 5.28
CA TYR A 59 -1.58 -5.45 5.51
C TYR A 59 -3.10 -5.66 5.45
N ALA A 60 -3.57 -6.40 4.45
CA ALA A 60 -4.99 -6.69 4.27
C ALA A 60 -5.55 -7.51 5.44
N LEU A 61 -4.80 -8.51 5.92
CA LEU A 61 -5.16 -9.34 7.08
C LEU A 61 -5.23 -8.53 8.38
N LEU A 62 -4.21 -7.72 8.67
CA LEU A 62 -4.23 -6.83 9.84
C LEU A 62 -5.38 -5.81 9.79
N THR A 63 -5.62 -5.24 8.60
CA THR A 63 -6.73 -4.31 8.38
C THR A 63 -8.08 -5.00 8.57
N ALA A 64 -8.25 -6.21 8.02
CA ALA A 64 -9.47 -6.99 8.16
C ALA A 64 -9.75 -7.32 9.63
N SER A 65 -8.72 -7.74 10.37
CA SER A 65 -8.83 -7.97 11.81
C SER A 65 -9.28 -6.72 12.57
N ARG A 66 -8.67 -5.55 12.29
CA ARG A 66 -9.05 -4.29 12.93
C ARG A 66 -10.48 -3.86 12.59
N LEU A 67 -10.91 -4.02 11.33
CA LEU A 67 -12.23 -3.59 10.88
C LEU A 67 -13.36 -4.51 11.34
N THR A 68 -13.10 -5.81 11.46
CA THR A 68 -14.11 -6.82 11.84
C THR A 68 -14.11 -7.15 13.33
N GLY A 69 -13.01 -6.88 14.04
CA GLY A 69 -12.78 -7.28 15.42
C GLY A 69 -12.32 -8.74 15.60
N GLU A 70 -12.10 -9.48 14.52
CA GLU A 70 -11.61 -10.87 14.58
C GLU A 70 -10.09 -10.91 14.74
N SER A 71 -9.56 -11.48 15.83
CA SER A 71 -8.12 -11.52 16.09
C SER A 71 -7.34 -12.49 15.19
N ARG A 72 -8.02 -13.52 14.63
CA ARG A 72 -7.39 -14.64 13.91
C ARG A 72 -6.37 -14.21 12.84
N TRP A 73 -6.66 -13.18 12.05
CA TRP A 73 -5.77 -12.80 10.94
C TRP A 73 -4.54 -12.04 11.43
N ALA A 74 -4.67 -11.26 12.51
CA ALA A 74 -3.52 -10.67 13.18
C ALA A 74 -2.62 -11.73 13.81
N GLU A 75 -3.20 -12.74 14.46
CA GLU A 75 -2.46 -13.88 15.02
C GLU A 75 -1.69 -14.63 13.92
N ILE A 76 -2.29 -14.82 12.74
CA ILE A 76 -1.61 -15.43 11.58
C ILE A 76 -0.43 -14.59 11.13
N VAL A 77 -0.59 -13.26 11.01
CA VAL A 77 0.51 -12.36 10.65
C VAL A 77 1.62 -12.40 11.71
N ASP A 78 1.28 -12.47 12.99
CA ASP A 78 2.26 -12.58 14.09
C ASP A 78 3.15 -13.82 13.95
N THR A 79 2.62 -14.94 13.44
CA THR A 79 3.43 -16.15 13.21
C THR A 79 4.53 -15.97 12.17
N ALA A 80 4.38 -15.00 11.25
CA ALA A 80 5.36 -14.72 10.20
C ALA A 80 6.37 -13.62 10.61
N LEU A 81 5.97 -12.68 11.47
CA LEU A 81 6.79 -11.53 11.89
C LEU A 81 7.66 -11.85 13.11
N THR A 82 8.34 -13.00 13.09
CA THR A 82 9.32 -13.35 14.14
C THR A 82 10.60 -12.54 13.98
N LEU A 83 11.35 -12.37 15.07
CA LEU A 83 12.62 -11.63 15.05
C LEU A 83 13.58 -12.16 13.98
N ASP A 84 13.81 -13.48 13.95
CA ASP A 84 14.71 -14.13 12.99
C ASP A 84 14.27 -13.91 11.53
N CYS A 85 12.96 -13.94 11.27
CA CYS A 85 12.44 -13.67 9.93
C CYS A 85 12.67 -12.21 9.52
N LEU A 86 12.40 -11.26 10.42
CA LEU A 86 12.60 -9.84 10.16
C LEU A 86 14.09 -9.47 10.00
N GLU A 87 14.98 -10.10 10.77
CA GLU A 87 16.42 -9.93 10.60
C GLU A 87 16.90 -10.43 9.24
N ALA A 88 16.34 -11.55 8.76
CA ALA A 88 16.64 -12.06 7.42
C ALA A 88 16.08 -11.16 6.30
N GLU A 89 14.86 -10.62 6.43
CA GLU A 89 14.33 -9.61 5.49
C GLU A 89 15.22 -8.36 5.45
N MET A 90 15.70 -7.90 6.61
CA MET A 90 16.65 -6.79 6.71
C MET A 90 17.98 -7.12 6.01
N ALA A 91 18.49 -8.34 6.14
CA ALA A 91 19.69 -8.78 5.44
C ALA A 91 19.49 -8.78 3.91
N SER A 92 18.39 -9.35 3.41
CA SER A 92 18.04 -9.32 1.99
C SER A 92 17.92 -7.89 1.45
N LEU A 93 17.30 -6.98 2.21
CA LEU A 93 17.21 -5.57 1.85
C LEU A 93 18.60 -4.91 1.74
N ARG A 94 19.50 -5.18 2.68
CA ARG A 94 20.86 -4.60 2.71
C ARG A 94 21.74 -5.16 1.61
N ASN A 95 21.55 -6.43 1.25
CA ASN A 95 22.23 -7.09 0.13
C ASN A 95 21.70 -6.64 -1.23
N GLY A 96 20.59 -5.89 -1.27
CA GLY A 96 19.97 -5.39 -2.50
C GLY A 96 19.08 -6.42 -3.21
N GLU A 97 18.78 -7.55 -2.58
CA GLU A 97 17.92 -8.60 -3.12
C GLU A 97 16.49 -8.08 -3.36
N LEU A 98 16.05 -7.11 -2.56
CA LEU A 98 14.74 -6.47 -2.66
C LEU A 98 14.73 -5.18 -3.51
N ASN A 99 15.82 -4.83 -4.20
CA ASN A 99 15.88 -3.57 -4.97
C ASN A 99 14.84 -3.50 -6.11
N HIS A 100 14.42 -4.65 -6.62
CA HIS A 100 13.39 -4.75 -7.66
C HIS A 100 11.97 -4.40 -7.15
N GLU A 101 11.78 -4.32 -5.83
CA GLU A 101 10.51 -3.94 -5.20
C GLU A 101 10.29 -2.43 -5.14
N ILE A 102 11.28 -1.63 -5.57
CA ILE A 102 11.14 -0.18 -5.68
C ILE A 102 10.37 0.17 -6.97
N PRO A 103 9.35 1.04 -6.90
CA PRO A 103 8.83 1.71 -5.70
C PRO A 103 7.67 0.98 -5.01
N TYR A 104 7.03 0.02 -5.70
CA TYR A 104 5.72 -0.49 -5.32
C TYR A 104 5.70 -1.27 -4.01
N GLY A 105 6.52 -2.32 -3.91
CA GLY A 105 6.58 -3.17 -2.73
C GLY A 105 7.03 -2.38 -1.50
N PHE A 106 8.00 -1.49 -1.67
CA PHE A 106 8.48 -0.63 -0.58
C PHE A 106 7.37 0.28 -0.05
N SER A 107 6.54 0.82 -0.94
CA SER A 107 5.40 1.65 -0.57
C SER A 107 4.33 0.86 0.20
N TRP A 108 4.06 -0.38 -0.21
CA TRP A 108 3.18 -1.29 0.54
C TRP A 108 3.73 -1.63 1.92
N PHE A 109 5.05 -1.83 2.03
CA PHE A 109 5.68 -2.10 3.31
C PHE A 109 5.54 -0.94 4.29
N LEU A 110 5.72 0.32 3.83
CA LEU A 110 5.49 1.48 4.69
C LEU A 110 4.06 1.54 5.20
N LYS A 111 3.09 1.22 4.34
CA LYS A 111 1.67 1.15 4.70
C LYS A 111 1.38 0.04 5.72
N LEU A 112 2.00 -1.14 5.55
CA LEU A 112 1.97 -2.23 6.51
C LEU A 112 2.54 -1.81 7.88
N ALA A 113 3.70 -1.18 7.91
CA ALA A 113 4.34 -0.75 9.14
C ALA A 113 3.48 0.26 9.94
N ILE A 114 2.82 1.20 9.25
CA ILE A 114 1.87 2.12 9.88
C ILE A 114 0.68 1.36 10.48
N GLU A 115 0.08 0.43 9.73
CA GLU A 115 -1.05 -0.37 10.22
C GLU A 115 -0.66 -1.24 11.41
N ARG A 116 0.55 -1.80 11.40
CA ARG A 116 1.12 -2.61 12.48
C ARG A 116 1.29 -1.80 13.77
N GLU A 117 1.85 -0.60 13.68
CA GLU A 117 2.03 0.26 14.85
C GLU A 117 0.70 0.88 15.30
N GLN A 118 -0.06 1.47 14.39
CA GLN A 118 -1.29 2.21 14.72
C GLN A 118 -2.44 1.29 15.13
N GLY A 119 -2.62 0.18 14.42
CA GLY A 119 -3.73 -0.75 14.64
C GLY A 119 -3.48 -1.73 15.77
N TRP A 120 -2.21 -2.09 16.01
CA TRP A 120 -1.85 -3.21 16.88
C TRP A 120 -0.81 -2.87 17.94
N GLY A 121 -0.22 -1.67 17.93
CA GLY A 121 0.76 -1.23 18.93
C GLY A 121 2.13 -1.90 18.80
N ASN A 122 2.35 -2.70 17.77
CA ASN A 122 3.59 -3.43 17.56
C ASN A 122 4.57 -2.60 16.73
N ILE A 123 5.82 -2.53 17.19
CA ILE A 123 6.89 -1.70 16.59
C ILE A 123 7.97 -2.54 15.87
N ASP A 124 7.75 -3.84 15.75
CA ASP A 124 8.64 -4.84 15.16
C ASP A 124 9.07 -4.51 13.72
N LEU A 125 8.16 -3.93 12.91
CA LEU A 125 8.44 -3.54 11.53
C LEU A 125 9.16 -2.19 11.38
N LEU A 126 9.22 -1.36 12.42
CA LEU A 126 9.74 0.01 12.30
C LEU A 126 11.22 0.08 11.85
N PRO A 127 12.14 -0.78 12.32
CA PRO A 127 13.51 -0.76 11.86
C PRO A 127 13.63 -1.02 10.35
N LEU A 128 12.91 -2.02 9.84
CA LEU A 128 12.88 -2.35 8.41
C LEU A 128 12.20 -1.24 7.59
N ALA A 129 11.11 -0.66 8.12
CA ALA A 129 10.41 0.45 7.49
C ALA A 129 11.29 1.70 7.38
N ALA A 130 12.12 1.99 8.38
CA ALA A 130 13.05 3.11 8.34
C ALA A 130 14.08 2.96 7.20
N GLU A 131 14.68 1.78 7.05
CA GLU A 131 15.64 1.47 5.97
C GLU A 131 14.96 1.53 4.59
N ILE A 132 13.76 0.94 4.47
CA ILE A 132 12.94 1.00 3.25
C ILE A 132 12.58 2.44 2.89
N SER A 133 12.16 3.26 3.86
CA SER A 133 11.82 4.66 3.63
C SER A 133 13.02 5.47 3.13
N THR A 134 14.20 5.19 3.67
CA THR A 134 15.45 5.85 3.25
C THR A 134 15.81 5.47 1.82
N LYS A 135 15.73 4.18 1.46
CA LYS A 135 15.99 3.72 0.09
C LYS A 135 14.97 4.26 -0.91
N LEU A 136 13.69 4.32 -0.52
CA LEU A 136 12.62 4.89 -1.34
C LEU A 136 12.81 6.39 -1.55
N GLU A 137 13.16 7.15 -0.49
CA GLU A 137 13.55 8.56 -0.58
C GLU A 137 14.70 8.74 -1.59
N GLN A 138 15.79 7.99 -1.40
CA GLN A 138 16.97 8.08 -2.27
C GLN A 138 16.62 7.80 -3.73
N TRP A 139 15.82 6.77 -4.00
CA TRP A 139 15.36 6.47 -5.35
C TRP A 139 14.57 7.64 -5.95
N ILE A 140 13.52 8.12 -5.27
CA ILE A 140 12.67 9.23 -5.76
C ILE A 140 13.50 10.46 -6.12
N PHE A 141 14.42 10.86 -5.24
CA PHE A 141 15.23 12.07 -5.43
C PHE A 141 16.42 11.89 -6.37
N SER A 142 16.74 10.66 -6.77
CA SER A 142 17.78 10.36 -7.77
C SER A 142 17.27 10.38 -9.21
N LEU A 143 15.94 10.30 -9.41
CA LEU A 143 15.34 10.24 -10.74
C LEU A 143 15.66 11.50 -11.56
N PRO A 144 16.20 11.36 -12.79
CA PRO A 144 16.31 12.47 -13.73
C PRO A 144 14.92 13.03 -14.08
N ALA A 145 14.88 14.33 -14.43
CA ALA A 145 13.64 15.04 -14.79
C ALA A 145 12.76 14.28 -15.81
N GLY A 146 13.36 13.67 -16.83
CA GLY A 146 12.64 12.89 -17.84
C GLY A 146 12.01 11.60 -17.27
N GLU A 147 12.72 10.92 -16.38
CA GLU A 147 12.24 9.69 -15.75
C GLU A 147 11.13 9.95 -14.73
N VAL A 148 11.17 11.08 -14.02
CA VAL A 148 10.08 11.50 -13.14
C VAL A 148 8.75 11.54 -13.91
N ILE A 149 8.74 12.17 -15.09
CA ILE A 149 7.52 12.23 -15.93
C ILE A 149 7.12 10.85 -16.46
N CYS A 150 8.09 9.99 -16.81
CA CYS A 150 7.80 8.61 -17.24
C CYS A 150 7.11 7.82 -16.12
N HIS A 151 7.67 7.83 -14.91
CA HIS A 151 7.11 7.11 -13.76
C HIS A 151 5.77 7.70 -13.30
N LEU A 152 5.56 9.01 -13.41
CA LEU A 152 4.26 9.63 -13.14
C LEU A 152 3.15 9.14 -14.10
N LYS A 153 3.51 8.79 -15.33
CA LYS A 153 2.58 8.33 -16.37
C LYS A 153 2.35 6.81 -16.40
N GLN A 154 3.15 6.03 -15.68
CA GLN A 154 3.03 4.58 -15.61
C GLN A 154 1.72 4.15 -14.93
N ARG A 155 1.18 3.00 -15.33
CA ARG A 155 -0.09 2.44 -14.82
C ARG A 155 0.08 1.09 -14.12
N ASP A 156 1.34 0.74 -13.88
CA ASP A 156 1.80 -0.49 -13.26
C ASP A 156 2.60 -0.16 -11.99
N TYR A 157 3.34 -1.15 -11.48
CA TYR A 157 4.14 -1.06 -10.27
C TYR A 157 5.21 0.06 -10.28
N GLY A 158 5.56 0.63 -11.43
CA GLY A 158 6.51 1.73 -11.50
C GLY A 158 5.94 3.11 -11.17
N ASN A 159 4.63 3.25 -10.89
CA ASN A 159 3.99 4.55 -10.73
C ASN A 159 4.56 5.37 -9.54
N LEU A 160 5.01 6.61 -9.82
CA LEU A 160 5.63 7.49 -8.82
C LEU A 160 4.63 8.08 -7.81
N SER A 161 3.38 8.33 -8.20
CA SER A 161 2.36 8.90 -7.32
C SER A 161 2.09 7.99 -6.12
N TRP A 162 2.09 6.67 -6.33
CA TRP A 162 1.96 5.69 -5.25
C TRP A 162 3.10 5.78 -4.25
N ALA A 163 4.34 5.91 -4.75
CA ALA A 163 5.54 6.06 -3.92
C ALA A 163 5.51 7.35 -3.09
N LEU A 164 5.22 8.48 -3.75
CA LEU A 164 5.14 9.78 -3.10
C LEU A 164 4.06 9.82 -2.02
N LEU A 165 2.88 9.26 -2.29
CA LEU A 165 1.77 9.22 -1.34
C LEU A 165 2.13 8.42 -0.08
N ASN A 166 2.67 7.21 -0.24
CA ASN A 166 2.97 6.35 0.90
C ASN A 166 4.20 6.82 1.67
N LEU A 167 5.22 7.35 0.99
CA LEU A 167 6.35 7.99 1.68
C LEU A 167 5.89 9.24 2.43
N TRP A 168 5.02 10.07 1.85
CA TRP A 168 4.41 11.21 2.55
C TRP A 168 3.65 10.76 3.81
N LYS A 169 2.79 9.73 3.70
CA LYS A 169 2.05 9.18 4.84
C LYS A 169 2.98 8.66 5.93
N TRP A 170 4.05 7.98 5.55
CA TRP A 170 5.08 7.54 6.47
C TRP A 170 5.78 8.71 7.18
N SER A 171 6.18 9.75 6.44
CA SER A 171 6.79 10.95 7.03
C SER A 171 5.85 11.68 7.98
N GLN A 172 4.55 11.76 7.65
CA GLN A 172 3.53 12.29 8.57
C GLN A 172 3.47 11.45 9.85
N TRP A 173 3.41 10.12 9.71
CA TRP A 173 3.33 9.19 10.82
C TRP A 173 4.55 9.28 11.76
N LYS A 174 5.77 9.43 11.21
CA LYS A 174 7.00 9.60 11.99
C LYS A 174 7.28 11.05 12.40
N ALA A 175 6.40 11.99 12.05
CA ALA A 175 6.56 13.43 12.25
C ALA A 175 7.88 14.00 11.67
N ASP A 176 8.38 13.43 10.57
CA ASP A 176 9.59 13.88 9.89
C ASP A 176 9.32 15.12 9.03
N GLN A 177 9.46 16.30 9.64
CA GLN A 177 9.21 17.57 8.97
C GLN A 177 10.16 17.83 7.79
N VAL A 178 11.41 17.35 7.87
CA VAL A 178 12.40 17.57 6.82
C VAL A 178 12.01 16.81 5.56
N LEU A 179 11.62 15.54 5.70
CA LEU A 179 11.18 14.74 4.56
C LEU A 179 9.84 15.25 4.00
N LEU A 180 8.91 15.67 4.85
CA LEU A 180 7.65 16.30 4.41
C LEU A 180 7.92 17.54 3.54
N GLU A 181 8.78 18.45 3.96
CA GLU A 181 9.11 19.65 3.19
C GLU A 181 9.77 19.32 1.84
N LYS A 182 10.70 18.34 1.82
CA LYS A 182 11.34 17.85 0.59
C LYS A 182 10.31 17.29 -0.38
N LEU A 183 9.41 16.41 0.08
CA LEU A 183 8.37 15.80 -0.74
C LEU A 183 7.37 16.83 -1.26
N LEU A 184 7.00 17.81 -0.43
CA LEU A 184 6.11 18.90 -0.85
C LEU A 184 6.76 19.73 -1.98
N ARG A 185 8.04 20.09 -1.84
CA ARG A 185 8.78 20.82 -2.86
C ARG A 185 8.89 19.99 -4.16
N PHE A 186 9.24 18.72 -4.05
CA PHE A 186 9.33 17.81 -5.21
C PHE A 186 8.00 17.69 -5.94
N THR A 187 6.93 17.43 -5.20
CA THR A 187 5.58 17.31 -5.75
C THR A 187 5.17 18.60 -6.45
N ARG A 188 5.42 19.77 -5.83
CA ARG A 188 5.12 21.07 -6.44
C ARG A 188 5.87 21.34 -7.74
N MET A 189 7.09 20.82 -7.86
CA MET A 189 7.94 21.03 -9.04
C MET A 189 7.57 20.10 -10.21
N TRP A 190 7.19 18.86 -9.91
CA TRP A 190 7.06 17.81 -10.93
C TRP A 190 5.64 17.30 -11.18
N VAL A 191 4.74 17.43 -10.20
CA VAL A 191 3.44 16.72 -10.18
C VAL A 191 2.26 17.64 -10.51
N VAL A 192 2.38 18.97 -10.35
CA VAL A 192 1.26 19.95 -10.43
C VAL A 192 0.82 20.29 -11.86
N LEU A 193 0.81 19.30 -12.75
CA LEU A 193 -0.03 19.35 -13.95
C LEU A 193 -1.16 18.36 -13.68
N LEU A 194 -2.21 18.87 -13.05
CA LEU A 194 -3.44 18.13 -12.76
C LEU A 194 -4.49 18.58 -13.78
N ASP A 195 -4.86 17.69 -14.68
CA ASP A 195 -6.06 17.84 -15.50
C ASP A 195 -7.29 17.74 -14.58
N GLU A 196 -8.05 18.84 -14.41
CA GLU A 196 -9.23 18.89 -13.53
C GLU A 196 -10.40 18.06 -14.07
N ALA A 197 -10.33 17.60 -15.32
CA ALA A 197 -11.35 16.76 -15.94
C ALA A 197 -11.07 15.27 -15.71
N LEU A 198 -12.02 14.57 -15.09
CA LEU A 198 -12.06 13.09 -15.00
C LEU A 198 -13.19 12.56 -15.91
N PRO A 199 -12.96 12.32 -17.21
CA PRO A 199 -14.02 11.87 -18.10
C PRO A 199 -14.40 10.42 -17.74
N PRO A 200 -15.71 10.09 -17.62
CA PRO A 200 -16.17 8.73 -17.35
C PRO A 200 -15.70 7.69 -18.38
N SER A 201 -15.33 8.13 -19.59
CA SER A 201 -14.85 7.26 -20.67
C SER A 201 -13.60 6.45 -20.31
N TYR A 202 -12.86 6.86 -19.29
CA TYR A 202 -11.64 6.17 -18.87
C TYR A 202 -11.87 5.02 -17.89
N ASP A 203 -13.04 4.93 -17.26
CA ASP A 203 -13.38 3.80 -16.38
C ASP A 203 -13.70 2.53 -17.19
N ASN A 204 -13.72 2.66 -18.53
CA ASN A 204 -13.97 1.56 -19.46
C ASN A 204 -12.73 0.67 -19.73
N VAL A 205 -11.56 1.01 -19.16
CA VAL A 205 -10.32 0.22 -19.32
C VAL A 205 -9.89 -0.31 -17.95
N THR A 206 -9.96 -1.63 -17.76
CA THR A 206 -9.86 -2.28 -16.45
C THR A 206 -8.50 -2.92 -16.12
N ASN A 207 -7.49 -2.75 -16.98
CA ASN A 207 -6.14 -3.30 -16.75
C ASN A 207 -5.24 -2.32 -15.97
N GLU A 208 -5.76 -1.76 -14.88
CA GLU A 208 -5.09 -0.71 -14.10
C GLU A 208 -5.04 -1.11 -12.61
N PHE A 209 -3.85 -1.02 -11.99
CA PHE A 209 -3.65 -1.36 -10.57
C PHE A 209 -4.02 -0.21 -9.62
N PHE A 210 -4.09 1.02 -10.12
CA PHE A 210 -4.40 2.21 -9.33
C PHE A 210 -5.70 2.85 -9.78
N ALA A 211 -6.41 3.52 -8.86
CA ALA A 211 -7.56 4.32 -9.22
C ALA A 211 -7.19 5.40 -10.25
N ALA A 212 -8.08 5.64 -11.23
CA ALA A 212 -7.89 6.62 -12.30
C ALA A 212 -7.45 8.01 -11.81
N SER A 213 -7.88 8.43 -10.63
CA SER A 213 -7.54 9.70 -9.99
C SER A 213 -6.11 9.77 -9.43
N LEU A 214 -5.50 8.64 -9.04
CA LEU A 214 -4.11 8.59 -8.56
C LEU A 214 -3.10 8.56 -9.72
N GLN A 215 -3.55 8.19 -10.92
CA GLN A 215 -2.69 8.00 -12.10
C GLN A 215 -2.56 9.23 -13.01
N ARG A 216 -3.23 10.35 -12.72
CA ARG A 216 -3.40 11.45 -13.68
C ARG A 216 -2.77 12.75 -13.20
N THR A 217 -1.45 12.72 -13.19
CA THR A 217 -0.53 13.87 -13.17
C THR A 217 -0.16 14.26 -14.60
N ARG A 218 -1.17 14.23 -15.50
CA ARG A 218 -1.02 14.55 -16.92
C ARG A 218 -1.39 16.01 -17.16
#